data_AF-A0A9C9XQE5-F1
#
_entry.id   AF-A0A9C9XQE5-F1
#
_cell.length_a   1.000
_cell.length_b   1.000
_cell.length_c   1.000
_cell.angle_alpha   90.00
_cell.angle_beta   90.00
_cell.angle_gamma   90.00
#
_symmetry.space_group_name_H-M   'P 1'
#
loop_
_entity.id
_entity.type
_entity.pdbx_description
1 polymer ?
#
loop_
_entity_poly.entity_id
_entity_poly.type
_entity_poly.pdbx_seq_one_letter_code
_entity_poly.pdbx_strand_id
1 'polypeptide(L)'
;KFYVSDLILAYHRNIPGGVRDLFSHVLGLNLGDIPGSVLQRYALEDKEPIYLDRDRVHQLGFEPVEACVFSKELLRERRVIQHDPDALATAIRALWGLKETGFLDSPQRRTGLPEPKMFIPVISGSHEVPCYRYEAICTQFEYLSMDQLTESSGYDKRLVENERRWLLDRVIEIVWRHPDILLEHLRHIRGITLVDPACWSRCQQWDNIFSFYDPQDGRIRIRRDQTEDLNRFEMVFLVALGQSLLGNYAQKKYMEDVLVRGEPVGRMFCLLVREWPHVDCFLSAEELDIYLRLARMRRSSGDQRLYTRVINDREGFTPPGLLFGLFYAWYLDNRFAANIEYKMSIMRNEISNLIPEQIRLVHRRVGLIRFFREHVFRHRIATTMVPE
;
A
#
# COMPACT_ATOMS: atom_id res chain seq x y z
N LYS A 1 6.62 8.86 -23.65
CA LYS A 1 7.56 7.91 -24.29
C LYS A 1 8.54 7.38 -23.26
N PHE A 2 8.53 6.07 -23.05
CA PHE A 2 9.43 5.37 -22.13
C PHE A 2 10.53 4.65 -22.91
N TYR A 3 11.74 4.68 -22.38
CA TYR A 3 12.89 4.03 -22.98
C TYR A 3 13.38 2.84 -22.14
N VAL A 4 14.07 1.90 -22.77
CA VAL A 4 14.70 0.78 -22.06
C VAL A 4 15.73 1.28 -21.05
N SER A 5 16.49 2.33 -21.38
CA SER A 5 17.41 2.95 -20.42
C SER A 5 16.70 3.51 -19.18
N ASP A 6 15.48 4.05 -19.30
CA ASP A 6 14.69 4.53 -18.16
C ASP A 6 14.35 3.38 -17.20
N LEU A 7 14.05 2.18 -17.74
CA LEU A 7 13.79 0.99 -16.93
C LEU A 7 15.05 0.53 -16.19
N ILE A 8 16.20 0.50 -16.87
CA ILE A 8 17.50 0.15 -16.25
C ILE A 8 17.81 1.14 -15.11
N LEU A 9 17.65 2.44 -15.36
CA LEU A 9 17.89 3.48 -14.36
C LEU A 9 16.90 3.40 -13.20
N ALA A 10 15.62 3.09 -13.46
CA ALA A 10 14.62 2.86 -12.43
C ALA A 10 14.98 1.63 -11.58
N TYR A 11 15.43 0.54 -12.19
CA TYR A 11 15.89 -0.66 -11.50
C TYR A 11 17.09 -0.36 -10.60
N HIS A 12 18.10 0.32 -11.14
CA HIS A 12 19.29 0.77 -10.40
C HIS A 12 18.94 1.72 -9.24
N ARG A 13 17.93 2.60 -9.44
CA ARG A 13 17.45 3.50 -8.39
C ARG A 13 16.74 2.76 -7.26
N ASN A 14 15.95 1.74 -7.59
CA ASN A 14 15.12 1.03 -6.62
C ASN A 14 15.90 -0.07 -5.88
N ILE A 15 16.97 -0.61 -6.50
CA ILE A 15 17.83 -1.63 -5.91
C ILE A 15 19.28 -1.10 -5.98
N PRO A 16 19.82 -0.49 -4.91
CA PRO A 16 21.18 0.06 -4.94
C PRO A 16 22.20 -1.05 -5.18
N GLY A 17 23.03 -0.88 -6.21
CA GLY A 17 23.96 -1.90 -6.67
C GLY A 17 23.29 -3.05 -7.43
N GLY A 18 21.96 -3.09 -7.51
CA GLY A 18 21.17 -4.23 -8.01
C GLY A 18 21.26 -4.51 -9.49
N VAL A 19 21.77 -3.58 -10.30
CA VAL A 19 22.11 -3.87 -11.71
C VAL A 19 23.58 -4.23 -11.90
N ARG A 20 24.41 -4.13 -10.85
CA ARG A 20 25.79 -4.61 -10.91
C ARG A 20 25.78 -6.13 -10.84
N ASP A 21 26.38 -6.77 -11.84
CA ASP A 21 26.54 -8.22 -11.97
C ASP A 21 25.23 -9.03 -12.03
N LEU A 22 24.06 -8.38 -12.03
CA LEU A 22 22.75 -9.04 -12.18
C LEU A 22 22.48 -9.43 -13.64
N PHE A 23 22.71 -8.51 -14.57
CA PHE A 23 22.57 -8.75 -16.00
C PHE A 23 23.55 -7.89 -16.78
N SER A 24 23.92 -8.36 -17.96
CA SER A 24 24.76 -7.63 -18.92
C SER A 24 24.06 -7.36 -20.24
N HIS A 25 23.04 -8.16 -20.58
CA HIS A 25 22.32 -8.07 -21.85
C HIS A 25 20.85 -7.77 -21.60
N VAL A 26 20.25 -6.93 -22.45
CA VAL A 26 18.82 -6.60 -22.40
C VAL A 26 18.15 -7.10 -23.66
N LEU A 27 17.30 -8.11 -23.49
CA LEU A 27 16.55 -8.69 -24.60
C LEU A 27 15.34 -7.81 -24.93
N GLY A 28 15.31 -7.27 -26.14
CA GLY A 28 14.25 -6.42 -26.65
C GLY A 28 13.61 -6.99 -27.90
N LEU A 29 12.36 -6.60 -28.12
CA LEU A 29 11.66 -6.85 -29.37
C LEU A 29 11.97 -5.72 -30.35
N ASN A 30 12.27 -6.06 -31.60
CA ASN A 30 12.39 -5.08 -32.66
C ASN A 30 10.99 -4.62 -33.10
N LEU A 31 10.63 -3.37 -32.80
CA LEU A 31 9.33 -2.80 -33.17
C LEU A 31 9.10 -2.76 -34.69
N GLY A 32 10.15 -2.82 -35.50
CA GLY A 32 10.05 -2.95 -36.96
C GLY A 32 9.36 -4.23 -37.41
N ASP A 33 9.34 -5.27 -36.57
CA ASP A 33 8.66 -6.53 -36.85
C ASP A 33 7.15 -6.49 -36.52
N ILE A 34 6.66 -5.38 -35.93
CA ILE A 34 5.27 -5.22 -35.52
C ILE A 34 4.50 -4.37 -36.52
N PRO A 35 3.36 -4.85 -37.06
CA PRO A 35 2.53 -4.05 -37.93
C PRO A 35 2.03 -2.77 -37.25
N GLY A 36 2.11 -1.64 -37.96
CA GLY A 36 1.66 -0.34 -37.42
C GLY A 36 0.19 -0.31 -36.99
N SER A 37 -0.66 -1.13 -37.60
CA SER A 37 -2.07 -1.29 -37.22
C SER A 37 -2.26 -1.92 -35.83
N VAL A 38 -1.30 -2.74 -35.38
CA VAL A 38 -1.30 -3.30 -34.02
C VAL A 38 -0.87 -2.22 -33.02
N LEU A 39 0.18 -1.46 -33.33
CA LEU A 39 0.65 -0.36 -32.48
C LEU A 39 -0.44 0.71 -32.29
N GLN A 40 -1.21 1.03 -33.35
CA GLN A 40 -2.32 1.97 -33.26
C GLN A 40 -3.41 1.50 -32.29
N ARG A 41 -3.68 0.19 -32.20
CA ARG A 41 -4.66 -0.36 -31.26
C ARG A 41 -4.23 -0.19 -29.81
N TYR A 42 -2.95 -0.42 -29.51
CA TYR A 42 -2.40 -0.16 -28.17
C TYR A 42 -2.45 1.34 -27.83
N ALA A 43 -2.20 2.21 -28.81
CA ALA A 43 -2.33 3.65 -28.61
C ALA A 43 -3.77 4.10 -28.27
N LEU A 44 -4.81 3.42 -28.80
CA LEU A 44 -6.21 3.67 -28.40
C LEU A 44 -6.51 3.28 -26.95
N GLU A 45 -5.68 2.43 -26.33
CA GLU A 45 -5.77 2.05 -24.91
C GLU A 45 -4.81 2.87 -24.03
N ASP A 46 -4.30 4.01 -24.53
CA ASP A 46 -3.28 4.85 -23.89
C ASP A 46 -1.98 4.07 -23.55
N LYS A 47 -1.67 3.01 -24.30
CA LYS A 47 -0.44 2.22 -24.16
C LYS A 47 0.59 2.64 -25.20
N GLU A 48 1.74 3.09 -24.74
CA GLU A 48 2.90 3.39 -25.59
C GLU A 48 3.92 2.24 -25.54
N PRO A 49 4.60 1.91 -26.65
CA PRO A 49 5.70 0.96 -26.63
C PRO A 49 6.89 1.53 -25.84
N ILE A 50 7.65 0.62 -25.22
CA ILE A 50 8.94 0.93 -24.62
C ILE A 50 9.98 0.88 -25.73
N TYR A 51 10.66 2.00 -25.98
CA TYR A 51 11.60 2.13 -27.09
C TYR A 51 13.00 1.67 -26.68
N LEU A 52 13.64 0.87 -27.52
CA LEU A 52 15.04 0.46 -27.34
C LEU A 52 15.98 1.56 -27.84
N ASP A 53 16.52 2.34 -26.91
CA ASP A 53 17.52 3.38 -27.15
C ASP A 53 18.94 2.81 -27.06
N ARG A 54 19.33 2.06 -28.10
CA ARG A 54 20.58 1.28 -28.19
C ARG A 54 21.81 2.05 -27.66
N ASP A 55 22.05 3.24 -28.20
CA ASP A 55 23.23 4.04 -27.83
C ASP A 55 23.29 4.35 -26.34
N ARG A 56 22.13 4.64 -25.73
CA ARG A 56 22.05 4.96 -24.31
C ARG A 56 22.24 3.71 -23.46
N VAL A 57 21.64 2.58 -23.85
CA VAL A 57 21.83 1.28 -23.17
C VAL A 57 23.31 0.87 -23.18
N HIS A 58 23.99 1.00 -24.33
CA HIS A 58 25.44 0.77 -24.42
C HIS A 58 26.24 1.74 -23.55
N GLN A 59 25.89 3.04 -23.52
CA GLN A 59 26.56 4.01 -22.65
C GLN A 59 26.47 3.61 -21.17
N LEU A 60 25.34 3.07 -20.74
CA LEU A 60 25.12 2.56 -19.37
C LEU A 60 25.89 1.25 -19.10
N GLY A 61 26.52 0.65 -20.12
CA GLY A 61 27.33 -0.56 -20.02
C GLY A 61 26.54 -1.86 -20.13
N PHE A 62 25.41 -1.84 -20.84
CA PHE A 62 24.62 -3.03 -21.14
C PHE A 62 24.54 -3.24 -22.65
N GLU A 63 24.36 -4.50 -23.06
CA GLU A 63 24.28 -4.88 -24.46
C GLU A 63 22.81 -5.13 -24.87
N PRO A 64 22.22 -4.32 -25.76
CA PRO A 64 20.88 -4.57 -26.27
C PRO A 64 20.90 -5.74 -27.26
N VAL A 65 20.08 -6.75 -27.02
CA VAL A 65 19.89 -7.89 -27.91
C VAL A 65 18.48 -7.82 -28.49
N GLU A 66 18.37 -7.65 -29.79
CA GLU A 66 17.08 -7.70 -30.47
C GLU A 66 16.78 -9.10 -30.98
N ALA A 67 15.61 -9.62 -30.64
CA ALA A 67 15.16 -10.93 -31.09
C ALA A 67 13.66 -10.95 -31.33
N CYS A 68 13.23 -11.80 -32.26
CA CYS A 68 11.81 -12.07 -32.49
C CYS A 68 11.26 -12.99 -31.39
N VAL A 69 11.03 -12.44 -30.20
CA VAL A 69 10.59 -13.18 -29.00
C VAL A 69 9.08 -13.15 -28.78
N PHE A 70 8.30 -12.85 -29.81
CA PHE A 70 6.84 -12.71 -29.74
C PHE A 70 6.12 -13.76 -30.57
N SER A 71 4.88 -14.07 -30.17
CA SER A 71 4.04 -15.04 -30.88
C SER A 71 3.50 -14.43 -32.17
N LYS A 72 3.94 -14.97 -33.31
CA LYS A 72 3.43 -14.57 -34.63
C LYS A 72 1.96 -14.96 -34.83
N GLU A 73 1.52 -16.05 -34.21
CA GLU A 73 0.14 -16.52 -34.23
C GLU A 73 -0.78 -15.53 -33.50
N LEU A 74 -0.47 -15.20 -32.24
CA LEU A 74 -1.25 -14.21 -31.47
C LEU A 74 -1.23 -12.82 -32.11
N LEU A 75 -0.10 -12.43 -32.71
CA LEU A 75 0.00 -11.17 -33.43
C LEU A 75 -0.92 -11.14 -34.66
N ARG A 76 -0.99 -12.24 -35.43
CA ARG A 76 -1.82 -12.33 -36.65
C ARG A 76 -3.31 -12.45 -36.34
N GLU A 77 -3.66 -13.36 -35.44
CA GLU A 77 -5.07 -13.70 -35.18
C GLU A 77 -5.74 -12.70 -34.26
N ARG A 78 -5.06 -12.31 -33.17
CA ARG A 78 -5.65 -11.50 -32.10
C ARG A 78 -5.18 -10.06 -32.10
N ARG A 79 -4.17 -9.74 -32.93
CA ARG A 79 -3.50 -8.42 -32.95
C ARG A 79 -2.99 -8.04 -31.55
N VAL A 80 -2.42 -9.02 -30.85
CA VAL A 80 -1.85 -8.87 -29.51
C VAL A 80 -0.35 -9.14 -29.58
N ILE A 81 0.43 -8.30 -28.89
CA ILE A 81 1.87 -8.49 -28.73
C ILE A 81 2.08 -9.23 -27.40
N GLN A 82 2.50 -10.48 -27.48
CA GLN A 82 2.83 -11.30 -26.32
C GLN A 82 4.09 -12.11 -26.61
N HIS A 83 4.92 -12.29 -25.59
CA HIS A 83 6.11 -13.14 -25.71
C HIS A 83 5.71 -14.58 -26.08
N ASP A 84 6.45 -15.16 -27.02
CA ASP A 84 6.39 -16.59 -27.32
C ASP A 84 7.34 -17.31 -26.37
N PRO A 85 6.85 -18.22 -25.50
CA PRO A 85 7.68 -18.92 -24.54
C PRO A 85 8.84 -19.70 -25.18
N ASP A 86 8.62 -20.32 -26.34
CA ASP A 86 9.63 -21.16 -27.01
C ASP A 86 10.68 -20.30 -27.70
N ALA A 87 10.24 -19.21 -28.35
CA ALA A 87 11.16 -18.24 -28.96
C ALA A 87 12.04 -17.56 -27.90
N LEU A 88 11.44 -17.18 -26.77
CA LEU A 88 12.15 -16.59 -25.63
C LEU A 88 13.15 -17.58 -25.02
N ALA A 89 12.73 -18.83 -24.77
CA ALA A 89 13.62 -19.87 -24.25
C ALA A 89 14.78 -20.16 -25.21
N THR A 90 14.54 -20.11 -26.52
CA THR A 90 15.57 -20.29 -27.54
C THR A 90 16.57 -19.14 -27.55
N ALA A 91 16.10 -17.88 -27.47
CA ALA A 91 16.97 -16.72 -27.37
C ALA A 91 17.86 -16.78 -26.11
N ILE A 92 17.29 -17.15 -24.96
CA ILE A 92 18.03 -17.30 -23.70
C ILE A 92 19.06 -18.43 -23.81
N ARG A 93 18.68 -19.61 -24.35
CA ARG A 93 19.60 -20.73 -24.54
C ARG A 93 20.76 -20.39 -25.48
N ALA A 94 20.49 -19.63 -26.55
CA ALA A 94 21.52 -19.18 -27.47
C ALA A 94 22.51 -18.23 -26.77
N LEU A 95 22.01 -17.22 -26.05
CA LEU A 95 22.85 -16.31 -25.27
C LEU A 95 23.67 -17.06 -24.21
N TRP A 96 23.06 -18.03 -23.51
CA TRP A 96 23.76 -18.87 -22.56
C TRP A 96 24.87 -19.69 -23.22
N GLY A 97 24.60 -20.34 -24.35
CA GLY A 97 25.60 -21.10 -25.10
C GLY A 97 26.76 -20.23 -25.58
N LEU A 98 26.48 -19.02 -26.08
CA LEU A 98 27.51 -18.06 -26.48
C LEU A 98 28.36 -17.63 -25.28
N LYS A 99 27.74 -17.45 -24.11
CA LYS A 99 28.45 -17.12 -22.87
C LYS A 99 29.41 -18.24 -22.45
N GLU A 100 28.93 -19.48 -22.39
CA GLU A 100 29.73 -20.65 -21.98
C GLU A 100 30.91 -20.92 -22.93
N THR A 101 30.74 -20.60 -24.22
CA THR A 101 31.77 -20.79 -25.24
C THR A 101 32.71 -19.58 -25.38
N GLY A 102 32.51 -18.52 -24.60
CA GLY A 102 33.34 -17.31 -24.62
C GLY A 102 33.12 -16.41 -25.85
N PHE A 103 32.05 -16.62 -26.62
CA PHE A 103 31.67 -15.79 -27.77
C PHE A 103 30.66 -14.70 -27.42
N LEU A 104 30.20 -14.62 -26.16
CA LEU A 104 29.41 -13.52 -25.67
C LEU A 104 30.29 -12.57 -24.87
N ASP A 105 30.64 -11.44 -25.48
CA ASP A 105 31.41 -10.41 -24.81
C ASP A 105 30.62 -9.82 -23.64
N SER A 106 31.31 -9.59 -22.53
CA SER A 106 30.75 -8.78 -21.45
C SER A 106 30.90 -7.30 -21.83
N PRO A 107 29.80 -6.54 -21.94
CA PRO A 107 29.87 -5.14 -22.31
C PRO A 107 30.72 -4.36 -21.31
N GLN A 108 31.69 -3.60 -21.81
CA GLN A 108 32.51 -2.73 -20.97
C GLN A 108 31.72 -1.47 -20.59
N ARG A 109 31.67 -1.16 -19.29
CA ARG A 109 31.04 0.08 -18.81
C ARG A 109 31.78 1.30 -19.31
N ARG A 110 31.13 2.09 -20.16
CA ARG A 110 31.68 3.36 -20.67
C ARG A 110 31.36 4.54 -19.77
N THR A 111 30.23 4.51 -19.07
CA THR A 111 29.85 5.55 -18.09
C THR A 111 29.45 4.91 -16.77
N GLY A 112 29.79 5.58 -15.67
CA GLY A 112 29.30 5.19 -14.35
C GLY A 112 27.79 5.45 -14.27
N LEU A 113 27.03 4.44 -13.85
CA LEU A 113 25.64 4.67 -13.45
C LEU A 113 25.61 5.76 -12.36
N PRO A 114 24.64 6.70 -12.41
CA PRO A 114 24.53 7.71 -11.36
C PRO A 114 24.50 7.02 -10.01
N GLU A 115 25.18 7.58 -9.01
CA GLU A 115 25.14 7.01 -7.67
C GLU A 115 23.67 6.86 -7.26
N PRO A 116 23.22 5.63 -6.96
CA PRO A 116 21.89 5.46 -6.45
C PRO A 116 21.84 6.29 -5.18
N LYS A 117 20.88 7.22 -5.05
CA LYS A 117 20.57 7.83 -3.75
C LYS A 117 20.42 6.66 -2.81
N MET A 118 21.33 6.48 -1.85
CA MET A 118 21.42 5.28 -1.02
C MET A 118 20.03 4.91 -0.50
N PHE A 119 19.40 3.96 -1.17
CA PHE A 119 18.16 3.36 -0.73
C PHE A 119 18.58 2.17 0.08
N ILE A 120 18.89 2.41 1.34
CA ILE A 120 19.25 1.31 2.23
C ILE A 120 18.08 0.30 2.16
N PRO A 121 18.31 -0.94 1.67
CA PRO A 121 17.23 -1.87 1.42
C PRO A 121 16.47 -2.06 2.72
N VAL A 122 15.18 -1.82 2.64
CA VAL A 122 14.30 -1.90 3.79
C VAL A 122 13.82 -3.34 3.84
N ILE A 123 14.36 -4.10 4.78
CA ILE A 123 14.03 -5.51 4.94
C ILE A 123 12.87 -5.59 5.95
N SER A 124 11.79 -6.27 5.57
CA SER A 124 10.75 -6.65 6.53
C SER A 124 11.39 -7.57 7.57
N GLY A 125 11.35 -7.19 8.85
CA GLY A 125 12.13 -7.84 9.91
C GLY A 125 11.78 -9.31 10.17
N SER A 126 10.70 -9.84 9.58
CA SER A 126 10.29 -11.24 9.74
C SER A 126 10.75 -12.09 8.54
N HIS A 127 11.90 -12.77 8.70
CA HIS A 127 12.34 -13.86 7.83
C HIS A 127 11.64 -15.19 8.17
N GLU A 128 10.34 -15.17 8.47
CA GLU A 128 9.60 -16.41 8.69
C GLU A 128 9.47 -17.16 7.37
N VAL A 129 9.69 -18.48 7.41
CA VAL A 129 9.48 -19.34 6.24
C VAL A 129 8.00 -19.26 5.85
N PRO A 130 7.66 -19.13 4.55
CA PRO A 130 6.28 -18.98 4.08
C PRO A 130 5.27 -19.95 4.70
N CYS A 131 5.63 -21.24 4.86
CA CYS A 131 4.75 -22.24 5.45
C CYS A 131 4.43 -21.97 6.93
N TYR A 132 5.42 -21.62 7.75
CA TYR A 132 5.22 -21.30 9.17
C TYR A 132 4.38 -20.04 9.35
N ARG A 133 4.61 -19.04 8.50
CA ARG A 133 3.79 -17.82 8.51
C ARG A 133 2.33 -18.15 8.19
N TYR A 134 2.08 -18.95 7.15
CA TYR A 134 0.72 -19.34 6.76
C TYR A 134 0.02 -20.12 7.88
N GLU A 135 0.71 -21.09 8.48
CA GLU A 135 0.20 -21.85 9.63
C GLU A 135 -0.14 -20.91 10.81
N ALA A 136 0.75 -19.97 11.14
CA ALA A 136 0.52 -19.00 12.21
C ALA A 136 -0.68 -18.07 11.93
N ILE A 137 -0.90 -17.68 10.65
CA ILE A 137 -2.10 -16.94 10.24
C ILE A 137 -3.34 -17.82 10.51
N CYS A 138 -3.36 -19.06 10.03
CA CYS A 138 -4.49 -19.97 10.24
C CYS A 138 -4.80 -20.15 11.73
N THR A 139 -3.79 -20.41 12.56
CA THR A 139 -3.96 -20.57 14.02
C THR A 139 -4.52 -19.31 14.67
N GLN A 140 -4.09 -18.11 14.27
CA GLN A 140 -4.67 -16.85 14.79
C GLN A 140 -6.17 -16.73 14.43
N PHE A 141 -6.53 -17.12 13.21
CA PHE A 141 -7.90 -17.01 12.71
C PHE A 141 -8.85 -18.09 13.24
N GLU A 142 -8.36 -19.25 13.68
CA GLU A 142 -9.17 -20.32 14.28
C GLU A 142 -9.95 -19.87 15.52
N TYR A 143 -9.37 -18.96 16.31
CA TYR A 143 -9.96 -18.46 17.56
C TYR A 143 -10.88 -17.25 17.37
N LEU A 144 -10.97 -16.69 16.15
CA LEU A 144 -11.81 -15.52 15.88
C LEU A 144 -13.28 -15.92 15.71
N SER A 145 -14.16 -15.19 16.39
CA SER A 145 -15.60 -15.33 16.21
C SER A 145 -16.04 -14.68 14.90
N MET A 146 -16.89 -15.38 14.15
CA MET A 146 -17.45 -14.91 12.88
C MET A 146 -18.96 -14.89 12.99
N ASP A 147 -19.52 -13.69 13.12
CA ASP A 147 -20.92 -13.46 13.43
C ASP A 147 -21.60 -12.58 12.38
N GLN A 148 -22.92 -12.51 12.46
CA GLN A 148 -23.76 -11.65 11.64
C GLN A 148 -24.77 -10.92 12.52
N LEU A 149 -25.06 -9.67 12.17
CA LEU A 149 -26.11 -8.86 12.77
C LEU A 149 -27.22 -8.66 11.74
N THR A 150 -28.39 -9.23 12.02
CA THR A 150 -29.57 -9.17 11.15
C THR A 150 -30.71 -8.40 11.81
N GLU A 151 -31.58 -7.83 10.99
CA GLU A 151 -32.73 -7.03 11.46
C GLU A 151 -33.69 -7.86 12.34
N SER A 152 -33.78 -9.16 12.06
CA SER A 152 -34.63 -10.12 12.77
C SER A 152 -34.14 -10.53 14.15
N SER A 153 -32.86 -10.30 14.50
CA SER A 153 -32.27 -10.75 15.77
C SER A 153 -31.93 -9.60 16.71
N GLY A 154 -31.42 -8.47 16.19
CA GLY A 154 -30.99 -7.35 17.02
C GLY A 154 -29.77 -7.63 17.92
N TYR A 155 -29.15 -8.81 17.79
CA TYR A 155 -27.92 -9.22 18.46
C TYR A 155 -27.03 -10.05 17.52
N ASP A 156 -25.73 -10.11 17.81
CA ASP A 156 -24.77 -10.87 17.02
C ASP A 156 -25.10 -12.37 17.08
N LYS A 157 -25.39 -12.96 15.92
CA LYS A 157 -25.64 -14.39 15.75
C LYS A 157 -24.50 -15.02 14.98
N ARG A 158 -24.05 -16.20 15.41
CA ARG A 158 -23.01 -16.95 14.69
C ARG A 158 -23.40 -17.18 13.23
N LEU A 159 -22.45 -16.94 12.32
CA LEU A 159 -22.62 -17.24 10.90
C LEU A 159 -22.86 -18.75 10.69
N VAL A 160 -23.62 -19.07 9.64
CA VAL A 160 -23.78 -20.46 9.20
C VAL A 160 -22.41 -21.01 8.80
N GLU A 161 -22.13 -22.29 9.09
CA GLU A 161 -20.78 -22.85 8.95
C GLU A 161 -20.16 -22.66 7.56
N ASN A 162 -20.95 -22.74 6.49
CA ASN A 162 -20.47 -22.49 5.12
C ASN A 162 -20.04 -21.02 4.91
N GLU A 163 -20.84 -20.06 5.37
CA GLU A 163 -20.52 -18.63 5.28
C GLU A 163 -19.33 -18.27 6.17
N ARG A 164 -19.28 -18.85 7.37
CA ARG A 164 -18.16 -18.71 8.30
C ARG A 164 -16.86 -19.18 7.65
N ARG A 165 -16.86 -20.38 7.04
CA ARG A 165 -15.67 -20.95 6.41
C ARG A 165 -15.23 -20.11 5.20
N TRP A 166 -16.18 -19.69 4.37
CA TRP A 166 -15.91 -18.78 3.27
C TRP A 166 -15.24 -17.47 3.76
N LEU A 167 -15.81 -16.83 4.77
CA LEU A 167 -15.28 -15.57 5.32
C LEU A 167 -13.86 -15.77 5.89
N LEU A 168 -13.65 -16.87 6.62
CA LEU A 168 -12.34 -17.25 7.15
C LEU A 168 -11.30 -17.40 6.03
N ASP A 169 -11.61 -18.18 5.00
CA ASP A 169 -10.73 -18.42 3.86
C ASP A 169 -10.40 -17.11 3.12
N ARG A 170 -11.39 -16.22 2.95
CA ARG A 170 -11.18 -14.91 2.32
C ARG A 170 -10.22 -14.04 3.13
N VAL A 171 -10.40 -13.97 4.44
CA VAL A 171 -9.58 -13.11 5.30
C VAL A 171 -8.15 -13.66 5.43
N ILE A 172 -7.99 -14.97 5.56
CA ILE A 172 -6.68 -15.63 5.52
C ILE A 172 -5.96 -15.31 4.20
N GLU A 173 -6.67 -15.41 3.07
CA GLU A 173 -6.10 -15.07 1.76
C GLU A 173 -5.66 -13.60 1.68
N ILE A 174 -6.45 -12.66 2.19
CA ILE A 174 -6.08 -11.24 2.24
C ILE A 174 -4.80 -11.06 3.05
N VAL A 175 -4.73 -11.61 4.27
CA VAL A 175 -3.55 -11.47 5.13
C VAL A 175 -2.32 -12.14 4.52
N TRP A 176 -2.50 -13.26 3.83
CA TRP A 176 -1.44 -13.94 3.11
C TRP A 176 -0.89 -13.12 1.93
N ARG A 177 -1.77 -12.48 1.15
CA ARG A 177 -1.40 -11.62 0.01
C ARG A 177 -0.62 -10.38 0.42
N HIS A 178 -0.79 -9.92 1.66
CA HIS A 178 -0.12 -8.75 2.21
C HIS A 178 0.96 -9.17 3.23
N PRO A 179 2.17 -9.56 2.79
CA PRO A 179 3.22 -10.07 3.68
C PRO A 179 3.69 -9.05 4.74
N ASP A 180 3.46 -7.77 4.50
CA ASP A 180 3.78 -6.70 5.44
C ASP A 180 2.85 -6.67 6.67
N ILE A 181 1.67 -7.31 6.61
CA ILE A 181 0.81 -7.42 7.79
C ILE A 181 1.50 -8.29 8.84
N LEU A 182 1.83 -7.69 9.98
CA LEU A 182 2.45 -8.40 11.09
C LEU A 182 1.40 -9.31 11.76
N LEU A 183 1.80 -10.50 12.21
CA LEU A 183 0.92 -11.39 12.99
C LEU A 183 0.41 -10.69 14.27
N GLU A 184 1.21 -9.78 14.83
CA GLU A 184 0.81 -8.95 15.97
C GLU A 184 -0.39 -8.05 15.67
N HIS A 185 -0.59 -7.62 14.42
CA HIS A 185 -1.75 -6.80 14.03
C HIS A 185 -3.08 -7.57 14.24
N LEU A 186 -3.05 -8.89 14.10
CA LEU A 186 -4.22 -9.75 14.25
C LEU A 186 -4.63 -9.95 15.71
N ARG A 187 -3.74 -9.68 16.68
CA ARG A 187 -4.03 -9.85 18.11
C ARG A 187 -5.02 -8.80 18.65
N HIS A 188 -5.20 -7.71 17.93
CA HIS A 188 -6.10 -6.62 18.31
C HIS A 188 -7.54 -6.82 17.80
N ILE A 189 -7.86 -7.98 17.23
CA ILE A 189 -9.21 -8.33 16.82
C ILE A 189 -9.65 -9.60 17.55
N ARG A 190 -10.93 -9.62 17.97
CA ARG A 190 -11.59 -10.78 18.59
C ARG A 190 -12.51 -11.51 17.62
N GLY A 191 -12.94 -10.82 16.56
CA GLY A 191 -13.82 -11.40 15.56
C GLY A 191 -14.24 -10.42 14.47
N ILE A 192 -15.01 -10.95 13.53
CA ILE A 192 -15.61 -10.19 12.43
C ILE A 192 -17.12 -10.38 12.48
N THR A 193 -17.87 -9.28 12.41
CA THR A 193 -19.33 -9.27 12.34
C THR A 193 -19.78 -8.69 11.01
N LEU A 194 -20.53 -9.48 10.22
CA LEU A 194 -21.21 -9.01 9.02
C LEU A 194 -22.53 -8.32 9.41
N VAL A 195 -22.68 -7.05 9.07
CA VAL A 195 -23.85 -6.26 9.46
C VAL A 195 -24.76 -6.07 8.25
N ASP A 196 -26.02 -6.49 8.36
CA ASP A 196 -26.99 -6.24 7.30
C ASP A 196 -27.17 -4.73 7.07
N PRO A 197 -27.35 -4.26 5.81
CA PRO A 197 -27.48 -2.84 5.52
C PRO A 197 -28.57 -2.11 6.32
N ALA A 198 -29.68 -2.79 6.62
CA ALA A 198 -30.78 -2.26 7.44
C ALA A 198 -30.37 -1.98 8.89
N CYS A 199 -29.37 -2.69 9.42
CA CYS A 199 -28.85 -2.54 10.77
C CYS A 199 -27.63 -1.61 10.86
N TRP A 200 -27.23 -1.00 9.74
CA TRP A 200 -26.04 -0.16 9.70
C TRP A 200 -26.28 1.20 10.39
N SER A 201 -25.74 1.35 11.60
CA SER A 201 -25.96 2.54 12.44
C SER A 201 -24.97 3.69 12.20
N ARG A 202 -23.90 3.45 11.43
CA ARG A 202 -22.87 4.47 11.17
C ARG A 202 -23.34 5.48 10.13
N CYS A 203 -23.26 6.75 10.52
CA CYS A 203 -23.53 7.89 9.64
C CYS A 203 -22.49 7.95 8.50
N GLN A 204 -22.98 7.95 7.26
CA GLN A 204 -22.17 8.00 6.03
C GLN A 204 -22.02 9.43 5.48
N GLN A 205 -22.33 10.45 6.30
CA GLN A 205 -22.27 11.84 5.87
C GLN A 205 -20.83 12.30 5.55
N TRP A 206 -19.83 11.64 6.13
CA TRP A 206 -18.43 12.08 6.09
C TRP A 206 -17.49 11.10 5.36
N ASP A 207 -17.91 9.85 5.17
CA ASP A 207 -17.17 8.83 4.44
C ASP A 207 -18.10 7.71 3.95
N ASN A 208 -17.68 7.05 2.86
CA ASN A 208 -18.37 5.91 2.26
C ASN A 208 -17.67 4.59 2.62
N ILE A 209 -17.08 4.48 3.82
CA ILE A 209 -16.39 3.27 4.26
C ILE A 209 -17.37 2.43 5.07
N PHE A 210 -17.71 1.27 4.52
CA PHE A 210 -18.71 0.37 5.09
C PHE A 210 -18.08 -0.67 6.04
N SER A 211 -17.08 -0.22 6.79
CA SER A 211 -16.43 -1.01 7.82
C SER A 211 -15.86 -0.14 8.93
N PHE A 212 -15.78 -0.70 10.13
CA PHE A 212 -15.08 -0.08 11.25
C PHE A 212 -14.67 -1.12 12.28
N TYR A 213 -13.71 -0.77 13.12
CA TYR A 213 -13.40 -1.52 14.33
C TYR A 213 -14.22 -0.96 15.51
N ASP A 214 -14.87 -1.84 16.26
CA ASP A 214 -15.56 -1.49 17.50
C ASP A 214 -14.66 -1.86 18.71
N PRO A 215 -14.13 -0.86 19.43
CA PRO A 215 -13.25 -1.10 20.57
C PRO A 215 -13.96 -1.63 21.82
N GLN A 216 -15.31 -1.66 21.85
CA GLN A 216 -16.05 -2.18 23.01
C GLN A 216 -16.10 -3.71 23.01
N ASP A 217 -16.35 -4.31 21.86
CA ASP A 217 -16.41 -5.77 21.69
C ASP A 217 -15.13 -6.35 21.04
N GLY A 218 -14.26 -5.48 20.53
CA GLY A 218 -13.00 -5.86 19.88
C GLY A 218 -13.20 -6.43 18.48
N ARG A 219 -14.29 -6.08 17.79
CA ARG A 219 -14.67 -6.71 16.52
C ARG A 219 -14.55 -5.76 15.34
N ILE A 220 -14.20 -6.33 14.19
CA ILE A 220 -14.35 -5.67 12.90
C ILE A 220 -15.78 -5.85 12.43
N ARG A 221 -16.48 -4.74 12.18
CA ARG A 221 -17.83 -4.74 11.60
C ARG A 221 -17.74 -4.36 10.13
N ILE A 222 -18.27 -5.19 9.25
CA ILE A 222 -18.30 -4.98 7.80
C ILE A 222 -19.74 -5.08 7.32
N ARG A 223 -20.21 -4.13 6.52
CA ARG A 223 -21.56 -4.21 5.96
C ARG A 223 -21.62 -5.36 4.96
N ARG A 224 -22.67 -6.19 5.04
CA ARG A 224 -22.77 -7.48 4.33
C ARG A 224 -22.66 -7.34 2.81
N ASP A 225 -23.25 -6.29 2.23
CA ASP A 225 -23.18 -6.02 0.79
C ASP A 225 -21.74 -5.80 0.25
N GLN A 226 -20.76 -5.53 1.12
CA GLN A 226 -19.37 -5.41 0.71
C GLN A 226 -18.73 -6.75 0.36
N THR A 227 -19.34 -7.89 0.72
CA THR A 227 -18.79 -9.22 0.42
C THR A 227 -19.02 -9.67 -1.02
N GLU A 228 -19.84 -8.94 -1.80
CA GLU A 228 -20.18 -9.26 -3.19
C GLU A 228 -19.01 -8.99 -4.17
N ASP A 229 -18.19 -7.97 -3.87
CA ASP A 229 -17.00 -7.62 -4.65
C ASP A 229 -15.75 -7.83 -3.78
N LEU A 230 -14.92 -8.80 -4.18
CA LEU A 230 -13.73 -9.19 -3.43
C LEU A 230 -12.74 -8.03 -3.24
N ASN A 231 -12.60 -7.12 -4.21
CA ASN A 231 -11.69 -5.97 -4.07
C ASN A 231 -12.24 -4.96 -3.06
N ARG A 232 -13.58 -4.78 -3.03
CA ARG A 232 -14.22 -3.93 -2.01
C ARG A 232 -14.10 -4.56 -0.63
N PHE A 233 -14.37 -5.85 -0.51
CA PHE A 233 -14.23 -6.59 0.73
C PHE A 233 -12.82 -6.48 1.31
N GLU A 234 -11.80 -6.69 0.47
CA GLU A 234 -10.39 -6.56 0.84
C GLU A 234 -10.08 -5.15 1.37
N MET A 235 -10.49 -4.11 0.65
CA MET A 235 -10.28 -2.72 1.07
C MET A 235 -10.96 -2.41 2.41
N VAL A 236 -12.24 -2.74 2.58
CA VAL A 236 -12.97 -2.43 3.82
C VAL A 236 -12.44 -3.25 5.00
N PHE A 237 -12.00 -4.49 4.77
CA PHE A 237 -11.34 -5.29 5.81
C PHE A 237 -10.03 -4.65 6.25
N LEU A 238 -9.13 -4.30 5.31
CA LEU A 238 -7.84 -3.69 5.64
C LEU A 238 -8.00 -2.34 6.35
N VAL A 239 -8.99 -1.53 5.97
CA VAL A 239 -9.29 -0.27 6.67
C VAL A 239 -9.70 -0.52 8.12
N ALA A 240 -10.57 -1.50 8.38
CA ALA A 240 -10.98 -1.83 9.73
C ALA A 240 -9.87 -2.50 10.55
N LEU A 241 -9.03 -3.33 9.92
CA LEU A 241 -7.83 -3.90 10.54
C LEU A 241 -6.83 -2.81 10.92
N GLY A 242 -6.62 -1.81 10.06
CA GLY A 242 -5.79 -0.66 10.43
C GLY A 242 -6.38 0.10 11.63
N GLN A 243 -7.70 0.28 11.68
CA GLN A 243 -8.37 0.92 12.81
C GLN A 243 -8.20 0.13 14.12
N SER A 244 -8.18 -1.21 14.08
CA SER A 244 -8.05 -2.04 15.28
C SER A 244 -6.70 -1.85 15.98
N LEU A 245 -5.66 -1.46 15.24
CA LEU A 245 -4.33 -1.17 15.82
C LEU A 245 -4.35 0.04 16.77
N LEU A 246 -5.30 0.96 16.62
CA LEU A 246 -5.49 2.04 17.58
C LEU A 246 -6.28 1.58 18.82
N GLY A 247 -6.96 0.44 18.74
CA GLY A 247 -7.76 -0.15 19.81
C GLY A 247 -8.69 0.84 20.50
N ASN A 248 -8.73 0.81 21.85
CA ASN A 248 -9.61 1.66 22.67
C ASN A 248 -8.89 2.90 23.24
N TYR A 249 -8.03 3.52 22.43
CA TYR A 249 -7.25 4.70 22.84
C TYR A 249 -8.10 5.92 23.24
N ALA A 250 -9.29 6.06 22.69
CA ALA A 250 -10.12 7.25 22.88
C ALA A 250 -11.08 7.05 24.05
N GLN A 251 -10.97 7.90 25.08
CA GLN A 251 -11.96 7.96 26.15
C GLN A 251 -13.20 8.74 25.72
N LYS A 252 -13.02 9.88 25.04
CA LYS A 252 -14.13 10.71 24.56
C LYS A 252 -13.78 11.37 23.23
N LYS A 253 -14.76 11.45 22.33
CA LYS A 253 -14.70 12.19 21.07
C LYS A 253 -15.92 13.09 20.99
N TYR A 254 -15.74 14.36 20.70
CA TYR A 254 -16.85 15.31 20.61
C TYR A 254 -16.48 16.50 19.72
N MET A 255 -17.49 17.26 19.31
CA MET A 255 -17.36 18.47 18.51
C MET A 255 -17.87 19.65 19.34
N GLU A 256 -17.16 20.77 19.29
CA GLU A 256 -17.58 22.05 19.88
C GLU A 256 -17.61 23.12 18.79
N ASP A 257 -18.58 24.02 18.84
CA ASP A 257 -18.62 25.14 17.91
C ASP A 257 -17.55 26.18 18.27
N VAL A 258 -16.85 26.67 17.25
CA VAL A 258 -15.90 27.77 17.38
C VAL A 258 -16.62 29.06 17.02
N LEU A 259 -16.88 29.88 18.03
CA LEU A 259 -17.57 31.16 17.87
C LEU A 259 -16.56 32.31 17.88
N VAL A 260 -16.66 33.21 16.91
CA VAL A 260 -15.93 34.48 16.90
C VAL A 260 -16.95 35.60 16.83
N ARG A 261 -16.98 36.48 17.84
CA ARG A 261 -17.96 37.57 17.97
C ARG A 261 -19.43 37.09 17.94
N GLY A 262 -19.68 35.88 18.43
CA GLY A 262 -21.01 35.25 18.44
C GLY A 262 -21.40 34.53 17.15
N GLU A 263 -20.57 34.59 16.10
CA GLU A 263 -20.81 33.87 14.84
C GLU A 263 -20.07 32.54 14.79
N PRO A 264 -20.71 31.44 14.32
CA PRO A 264 -20.04 30.16 14.11
C PRO A 264 -19.10 30.24 12.91
N VAL A 265 -17.79 30.16 13.16
CA VAL A 265 -16.76 30.19 12.12
C VAL A 265 -16.23 28.79 11.78
N GLY A 266 -16.53 27.81 12.62
CA GLY A 266 -16.11 26.43 12.42
C GLY A 266 -16.42 25.57 13.62
N ARG A 267 -15.83 24.37 13.64
CA ARG A 267 -15.97 23.40 14.71
C ARG A 267 -14.60 22.92 15.18
N MET A 268 -14.49 22.60 16.46
CA MET A 268 -13.31 22.00 17.06
C MET A 268 -13.62 20.54 17.38
N PHE A 269 -12.90 19.63 16.71
CA PHE A 269 -12.91 18.23 17.08
C PHE A 269 -12.01 18.02 18.29
N CYS A 270 -12.57 17.47 19.37
CA CYS A 270 -11.89 17.20 20.62
C CYS A 270 -11.80 15.69 20.83
N LEU A 271 -10.59 15.22 21.13
CA LEU A 271 -10.26 13.84 21.43
C LEU A 271 -9.56 13.79 22.78
N LEU A 272 -10.22 13.19 23.76
CA LEU A 272 -9.60 12.86 25.04
C LEU A 272 -9.07 11.43 24.97
N VAL A 273 -7.74 11.29 25.06
CA VAL A 273 -7.08 9.99 25.11
C VAL A 273 -7.25 9.39 26.51
N ARG A 274 -7.46 8.08 26.56
CA ARG A 274 -7.59 7.31 27.79
C ARG A 274 -6.25 7.29 28.55
N GLU A 275 -6.29 6.99 29.84
CA GLU A 275 -5.05 6.84 30.62
C GLU A 275 -4.27 5.61 30.17
N TRP A 276 -2.95 5.73 30.09
CA TRP A 276 -2.07 4.69 29.55
C TRP A 276 -2.27 3.29 30.13
N PRO A 277 -2.49 3.09 31.45
CA PRO A 277 -2.78 1.76 32.00
C PRO A 277 -4.04 1.10 31.43
N HIS A 278 -4.91 1.87 30.78
CA HIS A 278 -6.19 1.42 30.23
C HIS A 278 -6.25 1.53 28.70
N VAL A 279 -5.18 1.97 28.05
CA VAL A 279 -5.09 2.01 26.58
C VAL A 279 -4.70 0.62 26.09
N ASP A 280 -5.65 -0.08 25.47
CA ASP A 280 -5.38 -1.26 24.66
C ASP A 280 -5.18 -0.79 23.21
N CYS A 281 -3.94 -0.77 22.75
CA CYS A 281 -3.50 -0.22 21.45
C CYS A 281 -2.18 -0.91 21.05
N PHE A 282 -1.96 -1.08 19.75
CA PHE A 282 -0.70 -1.59 19.20
C PHE A 282 0.46 -0.61 19.40
N LEU A 283 0.16 0.70 19.34
CA LEU A 283 1.15 1.77 19.46
C LEU A 283 1.48 2.06 20.92
N SER A 284 2.76 2.35 21.18
CA SER A 284 3.21 2.91 22.44
C SER A 284 2.69 4.34 22.66
N ALA A 285 2.95 4.85 23.87
CA ALA A 285 2.52 6.18 24.27
C ALA A 285 3.02 7.31 23.39
N GLU A 286 4.29 7.23 23.05
CA GLU A 286 4.97 8.20 22.22
C GLU A 286 4.53 8.08 20.76
N GLU A 287 4.38 6.85 20.25
CA GLU A 287 3.96 6.61 18.87
C GLU A 287 2.53 7.11 18.61
N LEU A 288 1.62 6.94 19.56
CA LEU A 288 0.27 7.49 19.44
C LEU A 288 0.28 9.03 19.41
N ASP A 289 1.08 9.69 20.24
CA ASP A 289 1.23 11.15 20.24
C ASP A 289 1.82 11.65 18.90
N ILE A 290 2.85 10.97 18.38
CA ILE A 290 3.43 11.26 17.07
C ILE A 290 2.37 11.13 15.98
N TYR A 291 1.62 10.02 15.96
CA TYR A 291 0.55 9.78 14.98
C TYR A 291 -0.52 10.88 15.03
N LEU A 292 -1.02 11.22 16.23
CA LEU A 292 -2.06 12.22 16.37
C LEU A 292 -1.60 13.60 15.86
N ARG A 293 -0.35 13.98 16.11
CA ARG A 293 0.25 15.21 15.54
C ARG A 293 0.33 15.16 14.02
N LEU A 294 0.75 14.03 13.46
CA LEU A 294 0.76 13.80 12.00
C LEU A 294 -0.65 13.85 11.40
N ALA A 295 -1.67 13.40 12.13
CA ALA A 295 -3.10 13.51 11.81
C ALA A 295 -3.68 14.94 11.99
N ARG A 296 -2.80 15.93 12.20
CA ARG A 296 -3.12 17.36 12.39
C ARG A 296 -3.84 17.67 13.70
N MET A 297 -3.79 16.78 14.69
CA MET A 297 -4.27 17.09 16.03
C MET A 297 -3.23 17.92 16.79
N ARG A 298 -3.69 18.86 17.61
CA ARG A 298 -2.86 19.67 18.48
C ARG A 298 -3.11 19.23 19.92
N ARG A 299 -2.04 18.89 20.63
CA ARG A 299 -2.11 18.60 22.07
C ARG A 299 -2.41 19.89 22.84
N SER A 300 -3.33 19.82 23.80
CA SER A 300 -3.64 20.94 24.69
C SER A 300 -2.47 21.21 25.62
N SER A 301 -2.21 22.48 25.93
CA SER A 301 -1.18 22.87 26.90
C SER A 301 -1.63 22.65 28.34
N GLY A 302 -2.94 22.66 28.60
CA GLY A 302 -3.51 22.48 29.95
C GLY A 302 -3.85 21.03 30.30
N ASP A 303 -4.04 20.18 29.29
CA ASP A 303 -4.31 18.75 29.48
C ASP A 303 -3.55 17.93 28.44
N GLN A 304 -2.56 17.19 28.92
CA GLN A 304 -1.70 16.35 28.10
C GLN A 304 -2.43 15.18 27.42
N ARG A 305 -3.67 14.88 27.77
CA ARG A 305 -4.48 13.83 27.14
C ARG A 305 -5.49 14.37 26.14
N LEU A 306 -5.70 15.69 26.13
CA LEU A 306 -6.63 16.35 25.24
C LEU A 306 -5.94 16.76 23.94
N TYR A 307 -6.51 16.34 22.83
CA TYR A 307 -6.10 16.70 21.49
C TYR A 307 -7.25 17.41 20.77
N THR A 308 -6.95 18.52 20.12
CA THR A 308 -7.94 19.31 19.41
C THR A 308 -7.55 19.55 17.95
N ARG A 309 -8.54 19.69 17.08
CA ARG A 309 -8.34 20.11 15.69
C ARG A 309 -9.48 21.01 15.26
N VAL A 310 -9.13 22.21 14.81
CA VAL A 310 -10.08 23.14 14.21
C VAL A 310 -10.40 22.69 12.79
N ILE A 311 -11.69 22.73 12.46
CA ILE A 311 -12.29 22.36 11.18
C ILE A 311 -13.12 23.56 10.74
N ASN A 312 -12.83 24.10 9.55
CA ASN A 312 -13.65 25.18 9.01
C ASN A 312 -15.07 24.65 8.75
N ASP A 313 -16.09 25.45 8.99
CA ASP A 313 -17.50 25.05 9.07
C ASP A 313 -17.92 23.93 8.07
N ARG A 314 -17.77 24.21 6.77
CA ARG A 314 -18.17 23.34 5.65
C ARG A 314 -17.07 22.39 5.15
N GLU A 315 -15.90 22.37 5.80
CA GLU A 315 -14.78 21.52 5.37
C GLU A 315 -15.00 20.06 5.79
N GLY A 316 -14.77 19.13 4.86
CA GLY A 316 -14.80 17.72 5.17
C GLY A 316 -13.68 17.33 6.15
N PHE A 317 -14.03 16.49 7.13
CA PHE A 317 -13.10 16.05 8.17
C PHE A 317 -12.95 14.52 8.15
N THR A 318 -11.71 14.04 8.13
CA THR A 318 -11.38 12.63 8.35
C THR A 318 -10.86 12.46 9.78
N PRO A 319 -11.62 11.80 10.68
CA PRO A 319 -11.18 11.55 12.04
C PRO A 319 -9.86 10.75 12.08
N PRO A 320 -9.01 10.92 13.11
CA PRO A 320 -7.73 10.23 13.20
C PRO A 320 -7.85 8.70 13.12
N GLY A 321 -8.90 8.10 13.68
CA GLY A 321 -9.12 6.65 13.56
C GLY A 321 -9.32 6.21 12.10
N LEU A 322 -10.18 6.92 11.37
CA LEU A 322 -10.47 6.61 9.97
C LEU A 322 -9.26 6.87 9.07
N LEU A 323 -8.54 7.98 9.32
CA LEU A 323 -7.32 8.29 8.59
C LEU A 323 -6.29 7.17 8.75
N PHE A 324 -6.16 6.59 9.95
CA PHE A 324 -5.22 5.51 10.21
C PHE A 324 -5.56 4.28 9.37
N GLY A 325 -6.82 3.85 9.39
CA GLY A 325 -7.28 2.70 8.60
C GLY A 325 -7.13 2.90 7.10
N LEU A 326 -7.49 4.09 6.59
CA LEU A 326 -7.31 4.44 5.19
C LEU A 326 -5.84 4.40 4.76
N PHE A 327 -4.95 4.93 5.61
CA PHE A 327 -3.53 4.95 5.33
C PHE A 327 -2.91 3.55 5.42
N TYR A 328 -3.37 2.72 6.36
CA TYR A 328 -2.98 1.32 6.48
C TYR A 328 -3.29 0.55 5.20
N ALA A 329 -4.52 0.65 4.69
CA ALA A 329 -4.92 -0.01 3.45
C ALA A 329 -4.16 0.53 2.23
N TRP A 330 -3.99 1.85 2.12
CA TRP A 330 -3.21 2.48 1.04
C TRP A 330 -1.74 2.07 1.07
N TYR A 331 -1.12 1.98 2.25
CA TYR A 331 0.29 1.60 2.38
C TYR A 331 0.56 0.17 1.89
N LEU A 332 -0.38 -0.75 2.17
CA LEU A 332 -0.29 -2.13 1.71
C LEU A 332 -0.54 -2.25 0.20
N ASP A 333 -1.50 -1.50 -0.32
CA ASP A 333 -1.79 -1.45 -1.75
C ASP A 333 -2.37 -0.09 -2.14
N ASN A 334 -1.61 0.65 -2.93
CA ASN A 334 -1.96 2.02 -3.36
C ASN A 334 -3.28 2.09 -4.17
N ARG A 335 -3.79 0.96 -4.68
CA ARG A 335 -5.12 0.90 -5.31
C ARG A 335 -6.23 1.17 -4.30
N PHE A 336 -6.01 0.82 -3.04
CA PHE A 336 -6.97 1.08 -1.97
C PHE A 336 -6.88 2.55 -1.52
N ALA A 337 -8.04 3.13 -1.24
CA ALA A 337 -8.18 4.53 -0.83
C ALA A 337 -7.61 5.54 -1.86
N ALA A 338 -8.18 5.57 -3.07
CA ALA A 338 -7.81 6.54 -4.12
C ALA A 338 -7.86 8.02 -3.68
N ASN A 339 -8.63 8.34 -2.64
CA ASN A 339 -8.64 9.66 -1.99
C ASN A 339 -7.34 9.97 -1.23
N ILE A 340 -6.66 8.97 -0.67
CA ILE A 340 -5.30 9.10 -0.11
C ILE A 340 -4.31 9.27 -1.26
N GLU A 341 -4.41 8.47 -2.33
CA GLU A 341 -3.54 8.60 -3.51
C GLU A 341 -3.63 9.99 -4.14
N TYR A 342 -4.84 10.52 -4.32
CA TYR A 342 -5.04 11.90 -4.80
C TYR A 342 -4.37 12.91 -3.87
N LYS A 343 -4.49 12.73 -2.55
CA LYS A 343 -3.75 13.57 -1.61
C LYS A 343 -2.25 13.42 -1.88
N MET A 344 -1.70 12.21 -2.01
CA MET A 344 -0.27 11.97 -2.22
C MET A 344 0.30 12.54 -3.53
N SER A 345 -0.53 12.89 -4.51
CA SER A 345 -0.09 13.52 -5.78
C SER A 345 0.81 14.75 -5.59
N ILE A 346 0.65 15.54 -4.51
CA ILE A 346 1.53 16.71 -4.25
C ILE A 346 3.01 16.31 -4.15
N MET A 347 3.29 15.06 -3.75
CA MET A 347 4.66 14.56 -3.61
C MET A 347 5.33 14.27 -4.96
N ARG A 348 4.55 14.22 -6.05
CA ARG A 348 5.05 14.00 -7.41
C ARG A 348 5.50 15.29 -8.09
N ASN A 349 5.12 16.45 -7.56
CA ASN A 349 5.47 17.76 -8.11
C ASN A 349 6.77 18.30 -7.51
N GLU A 350 7.54 19.06 -8.29
CA GLU A 350 8.67 19.83 -7.74
C GLU A 350 8.17 20.85 -6.72
N ILE A 351 8.73 20.79 -5.50
CA ILE A 351 8.30 21.63 -4.39
C ILE A 351 8.84 23.04 -4.65
N SER A 352 7.93 24.00 -4.86
CA SER A 352 8.30 25.40 -4.91
C SER A 352 8.57 25.93 -3.50
N ASN A 353 9.74 26.51 -3.27
CA ASN A 353 10.09 27.16 -2.00
C ASN A 353 9.27 28.44 -1.72
N LEU A 354 8.42 28.87 -2.66
CA LEU A 354 7.62 30.09 -2.54
C LEU A 354 6.41 29.92 -1.60
N ILE A 355 5.95 28.69 -1.34
CA ILE A 355 4.75 28.43 -0.52
C ILE A 355 5.10 27.54 0.68
N PRO A 356 5.35 28.13 1.88
CA PRO A 356 5.72 27.38 3.08
C PRO A 356 4.73 26.32 3.53
N GLU A 357 3.44 26.47 3.20
CA GLU A 357 2.43 25.46 3.51
C GLU A 357 2.58 24.19 2.67
N GLN A 358 3.04 24.29 1.42
CA GLN A 358 3.32 23.11 0.58
C GLN A 358 4.45 22.27 1.19
N ILE A 359 5.52 22.92 1.66
CA ILE A 359 6.64 22.26 2.36
C ILE A 359 6.12 21.54 3.63
N ARG A 360 5.31 22.23 4.45
CA ARG A 360 4.70 21.64 5.67
C ARG A 360 3.79 20.45 5.36
N LEU A 361 3.03 20.50 4.26
CA LEU A 361 2.18 19.40 3.82
C LEU A 361 3.01 18.18 3.37
N VAL A 362 4.06 18.39 2.57
CA VAL A 362 4.95 17.32 2.13
C VAL A 362 5.66 16.68 3.32
N HIS A 363 6.26 17.48 4.21
CA HIS A 363 6.95 16.97 5.40
C HIS A 363 6.02 16.10 6.26
N ARG A 364 4.77 16.49 6.44
CA ARG A 364 3.79 15.72 7.22
C ARG A 364 3.42 14.39 6.55
N ARG A 365 3.30 14.38 5.22
CA ARG A 365 2.99 13.16 4.45
C ARG A 365 4.15 12.19 4.44
N VAL A 366 5.37 12.69 4.22
CA VAL A 366 6.59 11.91 4.41
C VAL A 366 6.65 11.37 5.85
N GLY A 367 6.28 12.20 6.83
CA GLY A 367 6.17 11.79 8.23
C GLY A 367 5.17 10.64 8.46
N LEU A 368 3.98 10.68 7.84
CA LEU A 368 3.00 9.58 7.91
C LEU A 368 3.51 8.31 7.23
N ILE A 369 4.06 8.40 6.01
CA ILE A 369 4.64 7.25 5.31
C ILE A 369 5.73 6.61 6.17
N ARG A 370 6.63 7.44 6.69
CA ARG A 370 7.71 7.00 7.57
C ARG A 370 7.17 6.35 8.83
N PHE A 371 6.15 6.95 9.45
CA PHE A 371 5.52 6.42 10.65
C PHE A 371 4.92 5.03 10.42
N PHE A 372 4.15 4.85 9.35
CA PHE A 372 3.58 3.54 9.02
C PHE A 372 4.67 2.52 8.72
N ARG A 373 5.68 2.90 7.93
CA ARG A 373 6.81 2.03 7.63
C ARG A 373 7.53 1.56 8.90
N GLU A 374 7.96 2.49 9.74
CA GLU A 374 8.90 2.21 10.83
C GLU A 374 8.20 1.68 12.10
N HIS A 375 7.01 2.20 12.42
CA HIS A 375 6.31 1.87 13.67
C HIS A 375 5.17 0.87 13.47
N VAL A 376 4.43 0.96 12.35
CA VAL A 376 3.31 0.05 12.09
C VAL A 376 3.80 -1.25 11.46
N PHE A 377 4.49 -1.17 10.33
CA PHE A 377 4.97 -2.35 9.59
C PHE A 377 6.39 -2.79 9.98
N ARG A 378 7.06 -2.04 10.86
CA ARG A 378 8.40 -2.35 11.41
C ARG A 378 9.45 -2.68 10.36
N HIS A 379 9.33 -2.03 9.21
CA HIS A 379 10.27 -2.08 8.12
C HIS A 379 11.60 -1.46 8.56
N ARG A 380 12.65 -2.29 8.68
CA ARG A 380 13.97 -1.82 9.13
C ARG A 380 14.84 -1.45 7.94
N ILE A 381 15.51 -0.33 8.08
CA ILE A 381 16.63 0.07 7.23
C ILE A 381 17.76 -0.94 7.49
N ALA A 382 18.17 -1.73 6.50
CA ALA A 382 19.31 -2.64 6.64
C ALA A 382 20.59 -1.82 6.87
N THR A 383 21.04 -1.65 8.11
CA THR A 383 22.37 -1.13 8.39
C THR A 383 23.38 -2.01 7.64
N THR A 384 23.99 -1.47 6.59
CA THR A 384 25.13 -2.09 5.92
C THR A 384 26.19 -2.32 6.96
N MET A 385 26.41 -3.59 7.34
CA MET A 385 27.67 -3.98 7.96
C MET A 385 28.76 -3.67 6.93
N VAL A 386 29.48 -2.58 7.17
CA VAL A 386 30.77 -2.36 6.53
C VAL A 386 31.71 -3.38 7.18
N PRO A 387 32.22 -4.38 6.46
CA PRO A 387 33.31 -5.20 6.98
C PRO A 387 34.53 -4.29 7.11
N GLU A 388 35.17 -4.31 8.28
CA GLU A 388 36.50 -3.71 8.48
C GLU A 388 37.55 -4.31 7.53
#